data_AF-A0A3M6VAS5-F1
#
_entry.id   AF-A0A3M6VAS5-F1
#
_cell.length_a   1.000
_cell.length_b   1.000
_cell.length_c   1.000
_cell.angle_alpha   90.00
_cell.angle_beta   90.00
_cell.angle_gamma   90.00
#
_symmetry.space_group_name_H-M   'P 1'
#
loop_
_entity.id
_entity.type
_entity.pdbx_description
1 polymer ?
#
loop_
_entity_poly.entity_id
_entity_poly.type
_entity_poly.pdbx_seq_one_letter_code
_entity_poly.pdbx_strand_id
1 'polypeptide(L)'
;MADYNDTTRLKILKGLSEIEGTEEVVKQLQDNLVALWKIEKPFAKNLFAKLELDKAGSEVYFDMWVKYVVQKCDKLHVSKSVINKLSRRHGDEGLLKMFNALAQAEVGKNIQGKLTSALITSWKNQEKSTRDVYELLELNVKSEFNEPINVKLFSMWVQYAVHMQDTDIGAVINRCNLDFRVAILGDLKQIKGMNGVVQLLQNSLLGHFLNFEGSYQDQVVQVFRDLNLQNDLLRNPNLDLFYSFTEKLDRGKTKEEWLITAARAACGDMVLNKILEAAKKNDQTAKLLRRELDKQKILQNDNAFNAYLEGQLQLIQE
;
A
#
# COMPACT_ATOMS: atom_id res chain seq x y z
N MET A 1 28.53 -33.10 15.54
CA MET A 1 28.58 -32.05 14.50
C MET A 1 29.39 -30.91 15.07
N ALA A 2 30.49 -30.52 14.43
CA ALA A 2 31.46 -29.59 14.98
C ALA A 2 30.81 -28.24 15.32
N ASP A 3 31.12 -27.74 16.52
CA ASP A 3 30.71 -26.45 17.06
C ASP A 3 31.46 -25.32 16.34
N TYR A 4 31.14 -25.11 15.06
CA TYR A 4 31.62 -23.96 14.32
C TYR A 4 30.94 -22.72 14.88
N ASN A 5 31.67 -21.92 15.65
CA ASN A 5 31.16 -20.64 16.11
C ASN A 5 30.72 -19.80 14.89
N ASP A 6 29.63 -19.05 15.06
CA ASP A 6 29.04 -18.22 14.00
C ASP A 6 30.06 -17.29 13.33
N THR A 7 31.06 -16.80 14.08
CA THR A 7 32.15 -15.96 13.56
C THR A 7 32.93 -16.67 12.46
N THR A 8 33.19 -17.96 12.61
CA THR A 8 33.92 -18.75 11.61
C THR A 8 33.07 -18.99 10.37
N ARG A 9 31.77 -19.26 10.54
CA ARG A 9 30.83 -19.39 9.42
C ARG A 9 30.73 -18.11 8.60
N LEU A 10 30.69 -16.95 9.27
CA LEU A 10 30.68 -15.65 8.61
C LEU A 10 31.97 -15.40 7.81
N LYS A 11 33.15 -15.70 8.38
CA LYS A 11 34.43 -15.57 7.65
C LYS A 11 34.50 -16.45 6.40
N ILE A 12 34.03 -17.71 6.50
CA ILE A 12 33.95 -18.62 5.35
C ILE A 12 33.01 -18.05 4.29
N LEU A 13 31.82 -17.59 4.70
CA LEU A 13 30.85 -16.98 3.80
C LEU A 13 31.45 -15.79 3.05
N LYS A 14 32.15 -14.89 3.74
CA LYS A 14 32.81 -13.75 3.09
C LYS A 14 33.86 -14.20 2.07
N GLY A 15 34.73 -15.12 2.46
CA GLY A 15 35.77 -15.62 1.55
C GLY A 15 35.19 -16.29 0.30
N LEU A 16 34.11 -17.07 0.45
CA LEU A 16 33.40 -17.66 -0.69
C LEU A 16 32.73 -16.59 -1.55
N SER A 17 32.11 -15.57 -0.96
CA SER A 17 31.44 -14.51 -1.74
C SER A 17 32.37 -13.68 -2.64
N GLU A 18 33.68 -13.80 -2.46
CA GLU A 18 34.70 -13.15 -3.30
C GLU A 18 35.21 -14.07 -4.44
N ILE A 19 34.74 -15.32 -4.52
CA ILE A 19 35.15 -16.33 -5.50
C ILE A 19 34.01 -16.58 -6.50
N GLU A 20 34.28 -16.32 -7.78
CA GLU A 20 33.37 -16.61 -8.89
C GLU A 20 33.05 -18.12 -8.98
N GLY A 21 31.77 -18.45 -9.19
CA GLY A 21 31.30 -19.83 -9.29
C GLY A 21 30.89 -20.48 -7.96
N THR A 22 30.90 -19.73 -6.86
CA THR A 22 30.47 -20.22 -5.54
C THR A 22 29.10 -19.69 -5.09
N GLU A 23 28.37 -19.00 -5.97
CA GLU A 23 27.16 -18.23 -5.65
C GLU A 23 26.07 -19.10 -5.01
N GLU A 24 25.89 -20.32 -5.50
CA GLU A 24 24.90 -21.26 -4.94
C GLU A 24 25.28 -21.71 -3.53
N VAL A 25 26.58 -21.96 -3.27
CA VAL A 25 27.07 -22.34 -1.95
C VAL A 25 26.94 -21.18 -0.97
N VAL A 26 27.29 -19.96 -1.41
CA VAL A 26 27.11 -18.71 -0.66
C VAL A 26 25.64 -18.54 -0.26
N LYS A 27 24.72 -18.70 -1.21
CA LYS A 27 23.28 -18.58 -0.96
C LYS A 27 22.78 -19.59 0.07
N GLN A 28 23.18 -20.86 -0.05
CA GLN A 28 22.82 -21.91 0.92
C GLN A 28 23.36 -21.61 2.32
N LEU A 29 24.60 -21.14 2.42
CA LEU A 29 25.20 -20.72 3.70
C LEU A 29 24.46 -19.53 4.31
N GLN A 30 24.08 -18.54 3.50
CA GLN A 30 23.28 -17.39 3.95
C GLN A 30 21.92 -17.84 4.50
N ASP A 31 21.21 -18.69 3.76
CA ASP A 31 19.89 -19.20 4.17
C ASP A 31 19.97 -20.00 5.47
N ASN A 32 20.99 -20.85 5.61
CA ASN A 32 21.24 -21.62 6.84
C ASN A 32 21.53 -20.72 8.05
N LEU A 33 22.38 -19.69 7.87
CA LEU A 33 22.69 -18.73 8.94
C LEU A 33 21.47 -17.91 9.35
N VAL A 34 20.70 -17.41 8.38
CA VAL A 34 19.46 -16.69 8.66
C VAL A 34 18.47 -17.60 9.39
N ALA A 35 18.30 -18.85 8.97
CA ALA A 35 17.45 -19.84 9.64
C ALA A 35 17.91 -20.12 11.08
N LEU A 36 19.20 -20.22 11.33
CA LEU A 36 19.77 -20.38 12.67
C LEU A 36 19.45 -19.16 13.56
N TRP A 37 19.65 -17.94 13.07
CA TRP A 37 19.26 -16.73 13.81
C TRP A 37 17.76 -16.67 14.09
N LYS A 38 16.91 -17.32 13.27
CA LYS A 38 15.47 -17.42 13.60
C LYS A 38 15.19 -18.20 14.86
N ILE A 39 16.02 -19.21 15.16
CA ILE A 39 15.91 -20.08 16.33
C ILE A 39 16.50 -19.37 17.54
N GLU A 40 17.72 -18.84 17.41
CA GLU A 40 18.43 -18.12 18.47
C GLU A 40 17.78 -16.79 18.86
N LYS A 41 17.08 -16.15 17.91
CA LYS A 41 16.39 -14.87 18.07
C LYS A 41 17.27 -13.75 18.67
N PRO A 42 18.48 -13.50 18.12
CA PRO A 42 19.29 -12.41 18.61
C PRO A 42 18.57 -11.06 18.44
N PHE A 43 18.80 -10.14 19.37
CA PHE A 43 18.34 -8.76 19.20
C PHE A 43 18.95 -8.17 17.92
N ALA A 44 18.14 -7.49 17.10
CA ALA A 44 18.57 -6.92 15.82
C ALA A 44 19.80 -6.01 15.97
N LYS A 45 19.88 -5.23 17.06
CA LYS A 45 21.05 -4.38 17.39
C LYS A 45 22.32 -5.20 17.63
N ASN A 46 22.20 -6.35 18.31
CA ASN A 46 23.35 -7.19 18.63
C ASN A 46 23.85 -7.89 17.37
N LEU A 47 22.94 -8.38 16.53
CA LEU A 47 23.31 -8.95 15.24
C LEU A 47 23.93 -7.90 14.31
N PHE A 48 23.39 -6.68 14.27
CA PHE A 48 23.96 -5.56 13.52
C PHE A 48 25.41 -5.27 13.91
N ALA A 49 25.70 -5.27 15.22
CA ALA A 49 27.06 -5.09 15.73
C ALA A 49 27.96 -6.31 15.48
N LYS A 50 27.44 -7.54 15.61
CA LYS A 50 28.16 -8.80 15.33
C LYS A 50 28.61 -8.88 13.88
N LEU A 51 27.79 -8.37 12.96
CA LEU A 51 28.08 -8.28 11.53
C LEU A 51 28.91 -7.04 11.16
N GLU A 52 29.34 -6.25 12.15
CA GLU A 52 30.16 -5.05 12.00
C GLU A 52 29.56 -3.98 11.06
N LEU A 53 28.22 -3.98 10.94
CA LEU A 53 27.49 -3.04 10.07
C LEU A 53 27.48 -1.60 10.60
N ASP A 54 27.93 -1.38 11.85
CA ASP A 54 28.19 -0.05 12.39
C ASP A 54 29.61 0.47 12.09
N LYS A 55 30.41 -0.30 11.35
CA LYS A 55 31.77 0.03 10.88
C LYS A 55 31.83 -0.06 9.35
N ALA A 56 32.55 -1.04 8.81
CA ALA A 56 32.80 -1.28 7.39
C ALA A 56 32.28 -2.66 6.94
N GLY A 57 31.29 -3.22 7.65
CA GLY A 57 30.71 -4.53 7.34
C GLY A 57 30.35 -4.64 5.85
N SER A 58 30.49 -5.85 5.29
CA SER A 58 30.28 -6.09 3.85
C SER A 58 28.82 -6.01 3.45
N GLU A 59 28.55 -5.65 2.20
CA GLU A 59 27.20 -5.59 1.62
C GLU A 59 26.42 -6.89 1.80
N VAL A 60 27.09 -8.03 1.63
CA VAL A 60 26.54 -9.37 1.87
C VAL A 60 25.97 -9.52 3.29
N TYR A 61 26.64 -8.97 4.30
CA TYR A 61 26.15 -9.04 5.68
C TYR A 61 25.01 -8.05 5.92
N PHE A 62 25.01 -6.92 5.23
CA PHE A 62 23.91 -5.97 5.29
C PHE A 62 22.63 -6.62 4.74
N ASP A 63 22.71 -7.28 3.58
CA ASP A 63 21.62 -8.06 2.99
C ASP A 63 21.06 -9.12 3.91
N MET A 64 21.95 -9.91 4.53
CA MET A 64 21.54 -10.93 5.49
C MET A 64 20.83 -10.32 6.71
N TRP A 65 21.32 -9.18 7.20
CA TRP A 65 20.70 -8.48 8.33
C TRP A 65 19.32 -7.92 7.97
N VAL A 66 19.17 -7.30 6.78
CA VAL A 66 17.89 -6.82 6.26
C VAL A 66 16.89 -7.99 6.18
N LYS A 67 17.30 -9.11 5.56
CA LYS A 67 16.48 -10.33 5.46
C LYS A 67 16.07 -10.87 6.83
N TYR A 68 16.99 -10.88 7.80
CA TYR A 68 16.68 -11.27 9.17
C TYR A 68 15.63 -10.36 9.82
N VAL A 69 15.78 -9.03 9.69
CA VAL A 69 14.83 -8.08 10.28
C VAL A 69 13.46 -8.19 9.62
N VAL A 70 13.38 -8.30 8.29
CA VAL A 70 12.12 -8.48 7.57
C VAL A 70 11.37 -9.72 8.07
N GLN A 71 12.06 -10.84 8.25
CA GLN A 71 11.44 -12.09 8.69
C GLN A 71 11.01 -12.12 10.17
N LYS A 72 11.44 -11.13 10.96
CA LYS A 72 11.24 -11.11 12.42
C LYS A 72 10.67 -9.78 12.94
N CYS A 73 10.32 -8.85 12.07
CA CYS A 73 9.87 -7.50 12.41
C CYS A 73 8.73 -7.47 13.42
N ASP A 74 7.79 -8.42 13.37
CA ASP A 74 6.65 -8.50 14.28
C ASP A 74 7.06 -8.79 15.73
N LYS A 75 8.28 -9.29 15.92
CA LYS A 75 8.87 -9.62 17.23
C LYS A 75 10.10 -8.76 17.54
N LEU A 76 10.53 -7.90 16.61
CA LEU A 76 11.77 -7.13 16.72
C LEU A 76 11.49 -5.65 16.88
N HIS A 77 12.06 -5.08 17.94
CA HIS A 77 12.20 -3.64 18.05
C HIS A 77 13.53 -3.19 17.42
N VAL A 78 13.48 -2.63 16.22
CA VAL A 78 14.61 -1.87 15.69
C VAL A 78 14.61 -0.49 16.33
N SER A 79 15.63 -0.22 17.14
CA SER A 79 15.75 1.03 17.88
C SER A 79 16.18 2.17 16.96
N LYS A 80 15.79 3.41 17.33
CA LYS A 80 16.24 4.63 16.64
C LYS A 80 17.77 4.72 16.56
N SER A 81 18.47 4.20 17.57
CA SER A 81 19.94 4.15 17.57
C SER A 81 20.51 3.30 16.43
N VAL A 82 19.90 2.16 16.09
CA VAL A 82 20.34 1.32 14.96
C VAL A 82 20.09 2.05 13.64
N ILE A 83 18.94 2.69 13.48
CA ILE A 83 18.61 3.47 12.28
C ILE A 83 19.58 4.65 12.09
N ASN A 84 19.93 5.35 13.17
CA ASN A 84 20.92 6.43 13.12
C ASN A 84 22.32 5.92 12.74
N LYS A 85 22.72 4.75 13.24
CA LYS A 85 23.98 4.11 12.85
C LYS A 85 23.96 3.69 11.38
N LEU A 86 22.85 3.10 10.93
CA LEU A 86 22.62 2.72 9.53
C LEU A 86 22.76 3.93 8.61
N SER A 87 22.05 5.03 8.90
CA SER A 87 22.14 6.30 8.17
C SER A 87 23.57 6.85 8.10
N ARG A 88 24.31 6.86 9.22
CA ARG A 88 25.68 7.39 9.26
C ARG A 88 26.71 6.55 8.48
N ARG A 89 26.44 5.26 8.27
CA ARG A 89 27.39 4.32 7.67
C ARG A 89 27.05 3.98 6.22
N HIS A 90 25.77 3.79 5.95
CA HIS A 90 25.25 3.33 4.67
C HIS A 90 24.44 4.41 3.94
N GLY A 91 24.38 5.63 4.50
CA GLY A 91 23.71 6.77 3.89
C GLY A 91 22.21 6.57 3.69
N ASP A 92 21.65 7.35 2.76
CA ASP A 92 20.24 7.25 2.37
C ASP A 92 19.97 5.93 1.62
N GLU A 93 20.94 5.42 0.87
CA GLU A 93 20.85 4.16 0.14
C GLU A 93 20.59 2.97 1.07
N GLY A 94 21.35 2.84 2.16
CA GLY A 94 21.13 1.78 3.15
C GLY A 94 19.78 1.92 3.87
N LEU A 95 19.34 3.14 4.14
CA LEU A 95 18.00 3.38 4.70
C LEU A 95 16.89 2.98 3.72
N LEU A 96 17.04 3.31 2.43
CA LEU A 96 16.08 2.96 1.38
C LEU A 96 16.05 1.46 1.11
N LYS A 97 17.20 0.80 1.04
CA LYS A 97 17.30 -0.65 0.88
C LYS A 97 16.52 -1.39 1.98
N MET A 98 16.70 -0.96 3.23
CA MET A 98 15.95 -1.49 4.37
C MET A 98 14.45 -1.17 4.28
N PHE A 99 14.09 0.04 3.88
CA PHE A 99 12.69 0.44 3.71
C PHE A 99 11.99 -0.40 2.63
N ASN A 100 12.61 -0.54 1.46
CA ASN A 100 12.09 -1.29 0.32
C ASN A 100 11.88 -2.77 0.67
N ALA A 101 12.84 -3.40 1.37
CA ALA A 101 12.69 -4.78 1.79
C ALA A 101 11.52 -4.99 2.77
N LEU A 102 11.29 -4.05 3.70
CA LEU A 102 10.15 -4.09 4.61
C LEU A 102 8.82 -3.81 3.89
N ALA A 103 8.82 -2.87 2.94
CA ALA A 103 7.65 -2.52 2.14
C ALA A 103 7.22 -3.66 1.22
N GLN A 104 8.17 -4.30 0.54
CA GLN A 104 7.93 -5.45 -0.34
C GLN A 104 7.36 -6.66 0.42
N ALA A 105 7.80 -6.87 1.66
CA ALA A 105 7.26 -7.92 2.52
C ALA A 105 6.01 -7.49 3.30
N GLU A 106 5.51 -6.26 3.11
CA GLU A 106 4.33 -5.67 3.77
C GLU A 106 4.37 -5.66 5.31
N VAL A 107 5.57 -5.58 5.89
CA VAL A 107 5.77 -5.77 7.33
C VAL A 107 6.54 -4.63 8.00
N GLY A 108 6.50 -4.58 9.34
CA GLY A 108 7.31 -3.62 10.10
C GLY A 108 6.96 -2.16 9.85
N LYS A 109 5.66 -1.82 9.72
CA LYS A 109 5.16 -0.45 9.49
C LYS A 109 5.75 0.60 10.44
N ASN A 110 5.99 0.23 11.71
CA ASN A 110 6.64 1.09 12.70
C ASN A 110 8.12 1.37 12.40
N ILE A 111 8.85 0.38 11.86
CA ILE A 111 10.25 0.52 11.43
C ILE A 111 10.28 1.35 10.15
N GLN A 112 9.39 1.08 9.20
CA GLN A 112 9.23 1.89 7.98
C GLN A 112 9.03 3.37 8.33
N GLY A 113 8.11 3.71 9.24
CA GLY A 113 7.92 5.11 9.67
C GLY A 113 9.15 5.76 10.31
N LYS A 114 9.96 5.00 11.05
CA LYS A 114 11.25 5.49 11.60
C LYS A 114 12.29 5.69 10.49
N LEU A 115 12.35 4.82 9.50
CA LEU A 115 13.23 4.94 8.33
C LEU A 115 12.83 6.17 7.48
N THR A 116 11.54 6.34 7.19
CA THR A 116 10.98 7.53 6.53
C THR A 116 11.39 8.82 7.25
N SER A 117 11.25 8.85 8.58
CA SER A 117 11.64 10.02 9.38
C SER A 117 13.15 10.31 9.28
N ALA A 118 13.99 9.26 9.27
CA ALA A 118 15.43 9.39 9.14
C ALA A 118 15.84 9.87 7.73
N LEU A 119 15.23 9.32 6.68
CA LEU A 119 15.43 9.75 5.29
C LEU A 119 15.07 11.22 5.10
N ILE A 120 13.86 11.63 5.52
CA ILE A 120 13.42 13.04 5.45
C ILE A 120 14.38 13.96 6.21
N THR A 121 14.84 13.55 7.38
CA THR A 121 15.81 14.36 8.17
C THR A 121 17.15 14.45 7.44
N SER A 122 17.61 13.35 6.85
CA SER A 122 18.86 13.28 6.10
C SER A 122 18.82 14.19 4.87
N TRP A 123 17.76 14.12 4.06
CA TRP A 123 17.57 14.97 2.88
C TRP A 123 17.51 16.45 3.23
N LYS A 124 16.85 16.82 4.33
CA LYS A 124 16.84 18.21 4.84
C LYS A 124 18.24 18.67 5.23
N ASN A 125 18.99 17.86 5.95
CA ASN A 125 20.35 18.21 6.38
C ASN A 125 21.34 18.30 5.21
N GLN A 126 21.07 17.55 4.14
CA GLN A 126 21.83 17.61 2.89
C GLN A 126 21.30 18.70 1.93
N GLU A 127 20.27 19.46 2.34
CA GLU A 127 19.64 20.52 1.53
C GLU A 127 19.19 20.05 0.14
N LYS A 128 18.78 18.78 0.01
CA LYS A 128 18.33 18.22 -1.28
C LYS A 128 17.09 18.95 -1.78
N SER A 129 17.04 19.25 -3.07
CA SER A 129 15.80 19.74 -3.67
C SER A 129 14.74 18.64 -3.72
N THR A 130 13.47 19.00 -3.86
CA THR A 130 12.39 18.02 -4.08
C THR A 130 12.60 17.23 -5.35
N ARG A 131 13.24 17.82 -6.37
CA ARG A 131 13.65 17.14 -7.60
C ARG A 131 14.75 16.11 -7.34
N ASP A 132 15.79 16.45 -6.58
CA ASP A 132 16.87 15.50 -6.27
C ASP A 132 16.33 14.29 -5.50
N VAL A 133 15.40 14.52 -4.56
CA VAL A 133 14.74 13.43 -3.84
C VAL A 133 13.84 12.61 -4.76
N TYR A 134 13.14 13.24 -5.70
CA TYR A 134 12.33 12.53 -6.69
C TYR A 134 13.18 11.58 -7.56
N GLU A 135 14.35 12.06 -8.01
CA GLU A 135 15.31 11.28 -8.80
C GLU A 135 15.99 10.19 -7.95
N LEU A 136 16.38 10.50 -6.71
CA LEU A 136 16.97 9.55 -5.76
C LEU A 136 16.04 8.40 -5.39
N LEU A 137 14.73 8.66 -5.37
CA LEU A 137 13.70 7.65 -5.14
C LEU A 137 13.27 6.90 -6.41
N GLU A 138 13.92 7.17 -7.54
CA GLU A 138 13.66 6.54 -8.83
C GLU A 138 12.18 6.65 -9.24
N LEU A 139 11.53 7.78 -8.93
CA LEU A 139 10.12 8.02 -9.26
C LEU A 139 9.91 8.44 -10.72
N ASN A 140 11.00 8.65 -11.45
CA ASN A 140 11.04 9.04 -12.86
C ASN A 140 10.90 7.87 -13.84
N VAL A 141 10.72 6.63 -13.34
CA VAL A 141 10.59 5.43 -14.18
C VAL A 141 9.42 5.62 -15.13
N LYS A 142 9.76 5.82 -16.41
CA LYS A 142 8.82 5.89 -17.51
C LYS A 142 8.01 4.60 -17.51
N SER A 143 6.71 4.74 -17.74
CA SER A 143 5.71 3.66 -17.92
C SER A 143 6.05 2.62 -19.00
N GLU A 144 7.25 2.65 -19.60
CA GLU A 144 7.71 1.77 -20.67
C GLU A 144 7.86 0.30 -20.21
N PHE A 145 7.93 0.03 -18.90
CA PHE A 145 8.05 -1.33 -18.34
C PHE A 145 6.84 -1.81 -17.52
N ASN A 146 5.74 -1.05 -17.45
CA ASN A 146 4.61 -1.36 -16.56
C ASN A 146 5.02 -1.62 -15.09
N GLU A 147 6.20 -1.18 -14.65
CA GLU A 147 6.59 -1.30 -13.25
C GLU A 147 5.75 -0.31 -12.44
N PRO A 148 4.97 -0.79 -11.46
CA PRO A 148 4.15 0.09 -10.65
C PRO A 148 5.07 1.01 -9.86
N ILE A 149 4.95 2.33 -10.08
CA ILE A 149 5.61 3.32 -9.24
C ILE A 149 5.30 2.95 -7.78
N ASN A 150 6.32 2.90 -6.94
CA ASN A 150 6.16 2.49 -5.56
C ASN A 150 5.37 3.58 -4.80
N VAL A 151 4.09 3.31 -4.53
CA VAL A 151 3.16 4.22 -3.84
C VAL A 151 3.76 4.73 -2.52
N LYS A 152 4.48 3.88 -1.78
CA LYS A 152 5.09 4.26 -0.50
C LYS A 152 6.24 5.24 -0.67
N LEU A 153 7.09 5.05 -1.67
CA LEU A 153 8.18 5.98 -1.98
C LEU A 153 7.63 7.30 -2.51
N PHE A 154 6.60 7.26 -3.35
CA PHE A 154 5.97 8.48 -3.85
C PHE A 154 5.30 9.27 -2.71
N SER A 155 4.55 8.63 -1.82
CA SER A 155 4.00 9.28 -0.63
C SER A 155 5.08 9.85 0.29
N MET A 156 6.27 9.24 0.35
CA MET A 156 7.41 9.77 1.07
C MET A 156 7.97 11.03 0.41
N TRP A 157 8.07 11.04 -0.92
CA TRP A 157 8.40 12.25 -1.68
C TRP A 157 7.38 13.36 -1.45
N VAL A 158 6.07 13.08 -1.50
CA VAL A 158 5.02 14.06 -1.22
C VAL A 158 5.17 14.64 0.19
N GLN A 159 5.42 13.80 1.21
CA GLN A 159 5.69 14.27 2.57
C GLN A 159 6.89 15.22 2.63
N TYR A 160 7.97 14.87 1.93
CA TYR A 160 9.16 15.73 1.83
C TYR A 160 8.83 17.05 1.14
N ALA A 161 8.15 17.01 0.00
CA ALA A 161 7.78 18.18 -0.78
C ALA A 161 6.87 19.14 -0.01
N VAL A 162 5.91 18.61 0.77
CA VAL A 162 5.08 19.43 1.68
C VAL A 162 5.95 20.12 2.72
N HIS A 163 6.94 19.43 3.29
CA HIS A 163 7.88 20.06 4.23
C HIS A 163 8.74 21.15 3.59
N MET A 164 9.09 20.98 2.31
CA MET A 164 9.85 21.96 1.53
C MET A 164 8.96 23.08 0.95
N GLN A 165 7.63 23.04 1.20
CA GLN A 165 6.65 24.00 0.68
C GLN A 165 6.65 24.08 -0.86
N ASP A 166 6.90 22.95 -1.51
CA ASP A 166 6.87 22.85 -2.96
C ASP A 166 5.44 23.00 -3.47
N THR A 167 5.24 23.92 -4.42
CA THR A 167 3.94 24.24 -5.01
C THR A 167 3.55 23.32 -6.16
N ASP A 168 4.51 22.57 -6.74
CA ASP A 168 4.32 21.76 -7.93
C ASP A 168 3.79 20.34 -7.62
N ILE A 169 3.62 19.99 -6.35
CA ILE A 169 3.12 18.68 -5.88
C ILE A 169 1.86 18.26 -6.64
N GLY A 170 0.89 19.17 -6.76
CA GLY A 170 -0.37 18.90 -7.47
C GLY A 170 -0.17 18.62 -8.95
N ALA A 171 0.74 19.35 -9.61
CA ALA A 171 1.04 19.13 -11.02
C ALA A 171 1.71 17.77 -11.26
N VAL A 172 2.64 17.37 -10.39
CA VAL A 172 3.31 16.05 -10.47
C VAL A 172 2.29 14.92 -10.26
N ILE A 173 1.44 15.02 -9.24
CA ILE A 173 0.40 14.01 -8.96
C ILE A 173 -0.59 13.90 -10.13
N ASN A 174 -1.00 15.02 -10.72
CA ASN A 174 -1.99 15.01 -11.82
C ASN A 174 -1.46 14.44 -13.14
N ARG A 175 -0.14 14.33 -13.33
CA ARG A 175 0.46 13.63 -14.48
C ARG A 175 0.42 12.10 -14.34
N CYS A 176 0.20 11.60 -13.12
CA CYS A 176 0.10 10.18 -12.89
C CYS A 176 -1.22 9.62 -13.43
N ASN A 177 -1.22 8.33 -13.79
CA ASN A 177 -2.45 7.63 -14.20
C ASN A 177 -3.46 7.53 -13.04
N LEU A 178 -4.71 7.21 -13.39
CA LEU A 178 -5.82 7.18 -12.44
C LEU A 178 -5.59 6.19 -11.28
N ASP A 179 -5.21 4.96 -11.58
CA ASP A 179 -5.00 3.90 -10.59
C ASP A 179 -3.96 4.31 -9.54
N PHE A 180 -2.85 4.89 -10.01
CA PHE A 180 -1.79 5.36 -9.13
C PHE A 180 -2.23 6.54 -8.26
N ARG A 181 -3.00 7.48 -8.82
CA ARG A 181 -3.58 8.60 -8.07
C ARG A 181 -4.54 8.12 -6.99
N VAL A 182 -5.38 7.11 -7.27
CA VAL A 182 -6.27 6.49 -6.29
C VAL A 182 -5.47 5.79 -5.18
N ALA A 183 -4.41 5.06 -5.53
CA ALA A 183 -3.56 4.37 -4.58
C ALA A 183 -2.81 5.35 -3.65
N ILE A 184 -2.24 6.43 -4.21
CA ILE A 184 -1.61 7.50 -3.43
C ILE A 184 -2.62 8.16 -2.50
N LEU A 185 -3.84 8.46 -2.97
CA LEU A 185 -4.86 9.08 -2.12
C LEU A 185 -5.11 8.25 -0.87
N GLY A 186 -5.28 6.94 -1.04
CA GLY A 186 -5.49 6.01 0.07
C GLY A 186 -4.33 6.00 1.06
N ASP A 187 -3.09 6.07 0.57
CA ASP A 187 -1.89 6.11 1.39
C ASP A 187 -1.71 7.44 2.14
N LEU A 188 -1.86 8.57 1.44
CA LEU A 188 -1.73 9.92 2.01
C LEU A 188 -2.76 10.18 3.11
N LYS A 189 -3.97 9.62 3.00
CA LYS A 189 -5.00 9.70 4.05
C LYS A 189 -4.55 9.09 5.39
N GLN A 190 -3.61 8.16 5.37
CA GLN A 190 -3.06 7.55 6.59
C GLN A 190 -1.91 8.37 7.19
N ILE A 191 -1.43 9.40 6.50
CA ILE A 191 -0.27 10.19 6.88
C ILE A 191 -0.72 11.52 7.48
N LYS A 192 -0.30 11.79 8.72
CA LYS A 192 -0.63 13.05 9.42
C LYS A 192 -0.03 14.25 8.69
N GLY A 193 -0.84 15.30 8.52
CA GLY A 193 -0.41 16.57 7.93
C GLY A 193 -0.59 16.65 6.41
N MET A 194 -1.12 15.61 5.76
CA MET A 194 -1.34 15.60 4.31
C MET A 194 -2.69 16.18 3.86
N ASN A 195 -3.50 16.73 4.77
CA ASN A 195 -4.88 17.18 4.50
C ASN A 195 -5.00 18.08 3.25
N GLY A 196 -4.08 19.02 3.04
CA GLY A 196 -4.10 19.90 1.87
C GLY A 196 -3.92 19.15 0.56
N VAL A 197 -2.94 18.25 0.48
CA VAL A 197 -2.67 17.42 -0.71
C VAL A 197 -3.78 16.40 -0.93
N VAL A 198 -4.29 15.79 0.15
CA VAL A 198 -5.44 14.88 0.10
C VAL A 198 -6.66 15.58 -0.51
N GLN A 199 -6.99 16.79 -0.04
CA GLN A 199 -8.13 17.55 -0.59
C GLN A 199 -7.93 17.91 -2.06
N LEU A 200 -6.72 18.34 -2.46
CA LEU A 200 -6.38 18.64 -3.85
C LEU A 200 -6.60 17.41 -4.74
N LEU A 201 -6.11 16.25 -4.31
CA LEU A 201 -6.22 15.01 -5.05
C LEU A 201 -7.67 14.52 -5.13
N GLN A 202 -8.43 14.60 -4.03
CA GLN A 202 -9.86 14.28 -4.02
C GLN A 202 -10.63 15.16 -5.00
N ASN A 203 -10.39 16.47 -5.02
CA ASN A 203 -11.07 17.39 -5.93
C ASN A 203 -10.79 17.06 -7.39
N SER A 204 -9.53 16.75 -7.72
CA SER A 204 -9.14 16.41 -9.08
C SER A 204 -9.70 15.06 -9.52
N LEU A 205 -9.69 14.03 -8.66
CA LEU A 205 -10.31 12.74 -8.94
C LEU A 205 -11.83 12.86 -9.09
N LEU A 206 -12.47 13.63 -8.21
CA LEU A 206 -13.91 13.88 -8.27
C LEU A 206 -14.30 14.58 -9.58
N GLY A 207 -13.52 15.57 -10.02
CA GLY A 207 -13.73 16.20 -11.33
C GLY A 207 -13.57 15.22 -12.49
N HIS A 208 -12.59 14.32 -12.42
CA HIS A 208 -12.40 13.26 -13.41
C HIS A 208 -13.62 12.31 -13.47
N PHE A 209 -14.09 11.81 -12.33
CA PHE A 209 -15.21 10.88 -12.25
C PHE A 209 -16.54 11.50 -12.72
N LEU A 210 -16.78 12.79 -12.43
CA LEU A 210 -17.99 13.49 -12.89
C LEU A 210 -18.03 13.71 -14.41
N ASN A 211 -16.90 13.52 -15.10
CA ASN A 211 -16.80 13.62 -16.55
C ASN A 211 -16.84 12.26 -17.26
N PHE A 212 -17.10 11.16 -16.54
CA PHE A 212 -17.29 9.87 -17.19
C PHE A 212 -18.50 9.88 -18.14
N GLU A 213 -18.32 9.29 -19.31
CA GLU A 213 -19.38 9.11 -20.29
C GLU A 213 -20.27 7.91 -19.94
N GLY A 214 -21.41 7.78 -20.63
CA GLY A 214 -22.32 6.65 -20.44
C GLY A 214 -23.42 6.91 -19.41
N SER A 215 -24.19 5.85 -19.11
CA SER A 215 -25.32 5.96 -18.19
C SER A 215 -24.83 6.22 -16.76
N TYR A 216 -25.65 6.89 -15.94
CA TYR A 216 -25.32 7.13 -14.54
C TYR A 216 -25.01 5.85 -13.78
N GLN A 217 -25.72 4.76 -14.08
CA GLN A 217 -25.47 3.47 -13.44
C GLN A 217 -24.09 2.93 -13.81
N ASP A 218 -23.71 3.04 -15.09
CA ASP A 218 -22.38 2.60 -15.56
C ASP A 218 -21.27 3.44 -14.92
N GLN A 219 -21.46 4.76 -14.82
CA GLN A 219 -20.49 5.66 -14.18
C GLN A 219 -20.29 5.28 -12.70
N VAL A 220 -21.36 5.07 -11.93
CA VAL A 220 -21.25 4.71 -10.51
C VAL A 220 -20.56 3.34 -10.35
N VAL A 221 -20.85 2.38 -11.23
CA VAL A 221 -20.16 1.07 -11.23
C VAL A 221 -18.67 1.22 -11.57
N GLN A 222 -18.34 2.07 -12.55
CA GLN A 222 -16.96 2.33 -12.94
C GLN A 222 -16.18 3.00 -11.80
N VAL A 223 -16.71 4.07 -11.21
CA VAL A 223 -16.07 4.77 -10.07
C VAL A 223 -15.86 3.81 -8.89
N PHE A 224 -16.82 2.93 -8.61
CA PHE A 224 -16.66 1.90 -7.58
C PHE A 224 -15.45 1.00 -7.84
N ARG A 225 -15.27 0.55 -9.09
CA ARG A 225 -14.16 -0.32 -9.51
C ARG A 225 -12.83 0.43 -9.49
N ASP A 226 -12.79 1.65 -10.02
CA ASP A 226 -11.58 2.49 -10.10
C ASP A 226 -11.09 2.91 -8.72
N LEU A 227 -12.00 3.12 -7.77
CA LEU A 227 -11.67 3.33 -6.35
C LEU A 227 -11.30 2.04 -5.60
N ASN A 228 -11.36 0.90 -6.28
CA ASN A 228 -11.04 -0.42 -5.77
C ASN A 228 -11.85 -0.80 -4.52
N LEU A 229 -13.11 -0.35 -4.44
CA LEU A 229 -13.96 -0.52 -3.24
C LEU A 229 -14.39 -1.96 -2.99
N GLN A 230 -14.29 -2.83 -4.00
CA GLN A 230 -14.48 -4.27 -3.84
C GLN A 230 -13.51 -4.88 -2.81
N ASN A 231 -12.36 -4.25 -2.60
CA ASN A 231 -11.35 -4.67 -1.64
C ASN A 231 -11.56 -3.92 -0.31
N ASP A 232 -12.01 -4.65 0.70
CA ASP A 232 -12.27 -4.15 2.06
C ASP A 232 -13.21 -2.93 2.10
N LEU A 233 -14.34 -3.01 1.40
CA LEU A 233 -15.35 -1.95 1.21
C LEU A 233 -15.55 -1.02 2.41
N LEU A 234 -15.76 -1.59 3.60
CA LEU A 234 -16.09 -0.83 4.81
C LEU A 234 -14.90 -0.10 5.43
N ARG A 235 -13.68 -0.53 5.12
CA ARG A 235 -12.43 0.06 5.64
C ARG A 235 -11.61 0.72 4.53
N ASN A 236 -12.11 0.71 3.30
CA ASN A 236 -11.43 1.28 2.17
C ASN A 236 -11.27 2.80 2.41
N PRO A 237 -10.04 3.34 2.33
CA PRO A 237 -9.77 4.73 2.65
C PRO A 237 -10.41 5.71 1.65
N ASN A 238 -10.91 5.23 0.50
CA ASN A 238 -11.50 6.05 -0.56
C ASN A 238 -13.03 5.97 -0.62
N LEU A 239 -13.69 5.30 0.32
CA LEU A 239 -15.15 5.19 0.38
C LEU A 239 -15.85 6.57 0.47
N ASP A 240 -15.26 7.51 1.21
CA ASP A 240 -15.73 8.89 1.33
C ASP A 240 -15.67 9.67 0.01
N LEU A 241 -14.71 9.36 -0.87
CA LEU A 241 -14.64 9.95 -2.20
C LEU A 241 -15.78 9.44 -3.10
N PHE A 242 -16.11 8.16 -2.99
CA PHE A 242 -17.29 7.60 -3.67
C PHE A 242 -18.58 8.28 -3.18
N TYR A 243 -18.73 8.46 -1.87
CA TYR A 243 -19.88 9.18 -1.32
C TYR A 243 -19.95 10.63 -1.83
N SER A 244 -18.82 11.34 -1.83
CA SER A 244 -18.73 12.70 -2.38
C SER A 244 -19.11 12.75 -3.87
N PHE A 245 -18.72 11.75 -4.64
CA PHE A 245 -19.12 11.58 -6.04
C PHE A 245 -20.63 11.41 -6.19
N THR A 246 -21.23 10.47 -5.45
CA THR A 246 -22.68 10.21 -5.53
C THR A 246 -23.52 11.37 -5.03
N GLU A 247 -23.05 12.11 -4.00
CA GLU A 247 -23.72 13.31 -3.49
C GLU A 247 -23.72 14.44 -4.53
N LYS A 248 -22.60 14.63 -5.26
CA LYS A 248 -22.53 15.61 -6.35
C LYS A 248 -23.30 15.23 -7.60
N LEU A 249 -23.48 13.93 -7.84
CA LEU A 249 -24.29 13.46 -8.95
C LEU A 249 -25.76 13.90 -8.76
N ASP A 250 -26.23 14.04 -7.51
CA ASP A 250 -27.57 14.45 -7.04
C ASP A 250 -28.73 13.99 -7.94
N ARG A 251 -29.25 12.79 -7.66
CA ARG A 251 -30.26 12.10 -8.48
C ARG A 251 -31.38 11.45 -7.67
N GLY A 252 -31.66 11.96 -6.47
CA GLY A 252 -32.77 11.47 -5.63
C GLY A 252 -32.58 10.09 -4.99
N LYS A 253 -31.44 9.42 -5.22
CA LYS A 253 -31.01 8.21 -4.50
C LYS A 253 -30.02 8.54 -3.41
N THR A 254 -30.02 7.75 -2.34
CA THR A 254 -29.04 7.88 -1.26
C THR A 254 -27.66 7.36 -1.70
N LYS A 255 -26.60 7.78 -1.00
CA LYS A 255 -25.25 7.28 -1.26
C LYS A 255 -25.11 5.79 -0.95
N GLU A 256 -25.83 5.29 0.05
CA GLU A 256 -25.90 3.87 0.39
C GLU A 256 -26.60 3.07 -0.72
N GLU A 257 -27.69 3.60 -1.29
CA GLU A 257 -28.38 3.01 -2.45
C GLU A 257 -27.45 2.86 -3.66
N TRP A 258 -26.70 3.92 -3.98
CA TRP A 258 -25.71 3.88 -5.05
C TRP A 258 -24.56 2.92 -4.76
N LEU A 259 -24.06 2.88 -3.52
CA LEU A 259 -22.99 1.97 -3.13
C LEU A 259 -23.41 0.51 -3.29
N ILE A 260 -24.62 0.15 -2.85
CA ILE A 260 -25.15 -1.20 -3.02
C ILE A 260 -25.37 -1.52 -4.49
N THR A 261 -25.96 -0.61 -5.27
CA THR A 261 -26.16 -0.80 -6.71
C THR A 261 -24.83 -1.13 -7.40
N ALA A 262 -23.79 -0.35 -7.12
CA ALA A 262 -22.47 -0.54 -7.71
C ALA A 262 -21.79 -1.82 -7.23
N ALA A 263 -21.83 -2.11 -5.93
CA ALA A 263 -21.23 -3.31 -5.37
C ALA A 263 -21.87 -4.58 -5.93
N ARG A 264 -23.21 -4.63 -6.03
CA ARG A 264 -23.93 -5.77 -6.64
C ARG A 264 -23.51 -5.99 -8.08
N ALA A 265 -23.39 -4.93 -8.88
CA ALA A 265 -22.95 -5.01 -10.27
C ALA A 265 -21.45 -5.35 -10.43
N ALA A 266 -20.61 -4.95 -9.48
CA ALA A 266 -19.16 -5.16 -9.55
C ALA A 266 -18.71 -6.54 -9.03
N CYS A 267 -19.27 -7.03 -7.92
CA CYS A 267 -18.84 -8.27 -7.29
C CYS A 267 -19.94 -9.31 -7.04
N GLY A 268 -21.21 -8.95 -7.28
CA GLY A 268 -22.36 -9.84 -7.09
C GLY A 268 -22.81 -9.98 -5.63
N ASP A 269 -24.08 -10.40 -5.46
CA ASP A 269 -24.75 -10.46 -4.15
C ASP A 269 -24.06 -11.40 -3.15
N MET A 270 -23.45 -12.49 -3.63
CA MET A 270 -22.76 -13.46 -2.76
C MET A 270 -21.51 -12.86 -2.12
N VAL A 271 -20.68 -12.17 -2.89
CA VAL A 271 -19.44 -11.55 -2.39
C VAL A 271 -19.78 -10.39 -1.47
N LEU A 272 -20.75 -9.56 -1.87
CA LEU A 272 -21.23 -8.45 -1.04
C LEU A 272 -21.78 -8.92 0.32
N ASN A 273 -22.57 -9.99 0.33
CA ASN A 273 -23.06 -10.59 1.58
C ASN A 273 -21.89 -10.99 2.50
N LYS A 274 -20.87 -11.68 1.98
CA LYS A 274 -19.69 -12.08 2.77
C LYS A 274 -18.94 -10.88 3.34
N ILE A 275 -18.76 -9.81 2.55
CA ILE A 275 -18.12 -8.57 2.99
C ILE A 275 -18.90 -7.96 4.17
N LEU A 276 -20.22 -7.88 4.05
CA LEU A 276 -21.06 -7.30 5.10
C LEU A 276 -21.12 -8.20 6.34
N GLU A 277 -21.17 -9.52 6.19
CA GLU A 277 -21.13 -10.51 7.29
C GLU A 277 -19.83 -10.47 8.09
N ALA A 278 -18.69 -10.24 7.43
CA ALA A 278 -17.39 -10.11 8.09
C ALA A 278 -17.27 -8.86 8.98
N ALA A 279 -18.15 -7.87 8.81
CA ALA A 279 -18.19 -6.68 9.64
C ALA A 279 -18.56 -7.00 11.10
N LYS A 280 -18.07 -6.20 12.06
CA LYS A 280 -18.46 -6.35 13.47
C LYS A 280 -19.99 -6.25 13.59
N LYS A 281 -20.60 -7.07 14.45
CA LYS A 281 -22.07 -7.12 14.63
C LYS A 281 -22.71 -5.76 14.97
N ASN A 282 -21.94 -4.84 15.55
CA ASN A 282 -22.37 -3.49 15.91
C ASN A 282 -21.96 -2.41 14.89
N ASP A 283 -21.36 -2.76 13.75
CA ASP A 283 -20.99 -1.82 12.70
C ASP A 283 -22.25 -1.20 12.07
N GLN A 284 -22.43 0.10 12.25
CA GLN A 284 -23.64 0.80 11.83
C GLN A 284 -23.72 0.93 10.30
N THR A 285 -22.59 1.17 9.63
CA THR A 285 -22.52 1.24 8.17
C THR A 285 -22.92 -0.10 7.56
N ALA A 286 -22.37 -1.21 8.08
CA ALA A 286 -22.71 -2.54 7.60
C ALA A 286 -24.18 -2.90 7.83
N LYS A 287 -24.83 -2.38 8.89
CA LYS A 287 -26.27 -2.58 9.11
C LYS A 287 -27.12 -1.81 8.09
N LEU A 288 -26.77 -0.56 7.79
CA LEU A 288 -27.46 0.24 6.79
C LEU A 288 -27.36 -0.41 5.40
N LEU A 289 -26.15 -0.81 5.02
CA LEU A 289 -25.87 -1.48 3.74
C LEU A 289 -26.60 -2.83 3.60
N ARG A 290 -26.72 -3.60 4.68
CA ARG A 290 -27.54 -4.84 4.68
C ARG A 290 -29.02 -4.56 4.42
N ARG A 291 -29.60 -3.59 5.13
CA ARG A 291 -31.00 -3.20 4.93
C ARG A 291 -31.27 -2.75 3.50
N GLU A 292 -30.33 -1.98 2.94
CA GLU A 292 -30.45 -1.49 1.57
C GLU A 292 -30.30 -2.62 0.55
N LEU A 293 -29.39 -3.57 0.78
CA LEU A 293 -29.27 -4.79 -0.04
C LEU A 293 -30.56 -5.62 -0.03
N ASP A 294 -31.14 -5.84 1.15
CA ASP A 294 -32.38 -6.61 1.28
C ASP A 294 -33.56 -5.91 0.59
N LYS A 295 -33.68 -4.59 0.76
CA LYS A 295 -34.68 -3.76 0.07
C LYS A 295 -34.58 -3.90 -1.45
N GLN A 296 -33.37 -3.81 -2.02
CA GLN A 296 -33.19 -3.92 -3.46
C GLN A 296 -33.44 -5.33 -4.00
N LYS A 297 -33.16 -6.38 -3.21
CA LYS A 297 -33.49 -7.77 -3.58
C LYS A 297 -34.99 -8.00 -3.63
N ILE A 298 -35.73 -7.49 -2.66
CA ILE A 298 -37.20 -7.57 -2.62
C ILE A 298 -37.78 -6.89 -3.86
N LEU A 299 -37.39 -5.64 -4.12
CA LEU A 299 -37.85 -4.89 -5.29
C LEU A 299 -37.55 -5.60 -6.62
N GLN A 300 -36.38 -6.24 -6.73
CA GLN A 300 -36.02 -6.98 -7.93
C GLN A 300 -36.89 -8.23 -8.13
N ASN A 301 -37.19 -8.97 -7.04
CA ASN A 301 -38.07 -10.13 -7.10
C ASN A 301 -39.51 -9.75 -7.46
N ASP A 302 -40.03 -8.68 -6.87
CA ASP A 302 -41.37 -8.18 -7.15
C ASP A 302 -41.50 -7.76 -8.62
N ASN A 303 -40.50 -7.04 -9.15
CA ASN A 303 -40.46 -6.66 -10.56
C ASN A 303 -40.40 -7.88 -11.50
N ALA A 304 -39.61 -8.90 -11.15
CA ALA A 304 -39.51 -10.12 -11.95
C ALA A 304 -40.84 -10.90 -11.95
N PHE A 305 -41.52 -10.96 -10.80
CA PHE A 305 -42.84 -11.59 -10.69
C PHE A 305 -43.90 -10.85 -11.50
N ASN A 306 -43.93 -9.52 -11.43
CA ASN A 306 -44.88 -8.71 -12.20
C ASN A 306 -44.65 -8.84 -13.71
N ALA A 307 -43.39 -8.80 -14.18
CA ALA A 307 -43.06 -9.00 -15.59
C ALA A 307 -43.48 -10.40 -16.10
N TYR A 308 -43.36 -11.44 -15.26
CA TYR A 308 -43.86 -12.77 -15.58
C TYR A 308 -45.38 -12.78 -15.76
N LEU A 309 -46.13 -12.15 -14.85
CA LEU A 309 -47.59 -12.06 -14.95
C LEU A 309 -48.03 -11.29 -16.20
N GLU A 310 -47.38 -10.17 -16.53
CA GLU A 310 -47.66 -9.41 -17.75
C GLU A 310 -47.44 -10.24 -19.01
N GLY A 311 -46.34 -11.00 -19.08
CA GLY A 311 -46.06 -11.90 -20.20
C GLY A 311 -47.11 -13.01 -20.34
N GLN A 312 -47.58 -13.58 -19.21
CA GLN A 312 -48.67 -14.57 -19.25
C GLN A 312 -50.00 -13.96 -19.70
N LEU A 313 -50.31 -12.72 -19.31
CA LEU A 313 -51.52 -12.02 -19.72
C LEU A 313 -51.53 -11.71 -21.23
N GLN A 314 -50.38 -11.34 -21.81
CA GLN A 314 -50.27 -11.13 -23.26
C GLN A 314 -50.50 -12.42 -24.06
N LEU A 315 -49.96 -13.56 -23.59
CA LEU A 315 -50.17 -14.86 -24.22
C LEU A 315 -51.63 -15.35 -24.17
N ILE A 316 -52.44 -14.85 -23.24
CA ILE A 316 -53.88 -15.17 -23.14
C ILE A 316 -54.71 -14.26 -24.07
N GLN A 317 -54.16 -13.13 -24.52
CA GLN A 317 -54.84 -12.16 -25.37
C GLN A 317 -54.56 -12.34 -26.88
N GLU A 318 -53.62 -13.21 -27.26
CA GLU A 318 -53.34 -13.67 -28.63
C GLU A 318 -54.09 -14.96 -28.97
#